data_AF-F2E7X2-F1
#
_entry.id   AF-F2E7X2-F1
#
_cell.length_a   1.000
_cell.length_b   1.000
_cell.length_c   1.000
_cell.angle_alpha   90.00
_cell.angle_beta   90.00
_cell.angle_gamma   90.00
#
_symmetry.space_group_name_H-M   'P 1'
#
loop_
_entity.id
_entity.type
_entity.pdbx_description
1 polymer ?
#
loop_
_entity_poly.entity_id
_entity_poly.type
_entity_poly.pdbx_seq_one_letter_code
_entity_poly.pdbx_strand_id
1 'polypeptide(L)'
;LLSASDRRDEESGVRPESIGTSIVHYAQTALKGIERRHVWDSGPLVGDSQRVVVETLINLMATEKITAVTLSFLFGMLRMAIEVDAGLDYRIEVEKRIGLHLEMASLDDLLIPSMQTSESMFDVDTVHRILVNFLQRIEEDDSGDLSPCGYESDGLKSPSHGSILKVGRLMDGYLAEIAPDPYLKLQKFMTLIELLPDYARIVDDGLYRAIDIYLKAHPSLMESECKKLCKLIDCQKLSQDASSHAAQNDRLPMQMVVRVLYFEQLRLKSSFSGGHSGGGEYCSFSQRITMPISGSGVPSSCVSPRAAGAADSYASLRRENRELKLEVSRMRVRLTELEREQGMMKQGMRDGRPGEHGRAFFASISRGIGRMAMFGPAAGERRKKSSRATGTATSHCSEGKSRRRKKASVTYA
;
A
#
# COMPACT_ATOMS: atom_id res chain seq x y z
N LEU A 1 -4.80 22.02 47.01
CA LEU A 1 -5.10 22.79 45.78
C LEU A 1 -4.32 22.28 44.56
N LEU A 2 -4.06 20.97 44.42
CA LEU A 2 -3.35 20.37 43.28
C LEU A 2 -3.96 19.01 42.90
N SER A 3 -5.26 18.98 42.65
CA SER A 3 -5.99 17.80 42.13
C SER A 3 -7.32 18.25 41.50
N ALA A 4 -7.22 19.22 40.57
CA ALA A 4 -8.36 19.89 39.95
C ALA A 4 -8.07 20.50 38.55
N SER A 5 -7.00 20.05 37.89
CA SER A 5 -6.60 20.52 36.54
C SER A 5 -6.76 19.45 35.46
N ASP A 6 -7.01 18.19 35.83
CA ASP A 6 -7.06 17.01 34.94
C ASP A 6 -8.52 16.62 34.62
N ARG A 7 -9.41 17.61 34.54
CA ARG A 7 -10.85 17.49 34.22
C ARG A 7 -11.39 18.80 33.64
N ARG A 8 -10.93 19.18 32.44
CA ARG A 8 -11.60 20.26 31.68
C ARG A 8 -11.52 20.17 30.15
N ASP A 9 -11.13 19.02 29.61
CA ASP A 9 -11.19 18.72 28.17
C ASP A 9 -12.39 17.82 27.81
N GLU A 10 -13.42 17.76 28.67
CA GLU A 10 -14.71 17.08 28.42
C GLU A 10 -15.86 18.08 28.11
N GLU A 11 -15.59 19.18 27.40
CA GLU A 11 -16.62 20.14 26.93
C GLU A 11 -16.94 20.01 25.42
N SER A 12 -16.91 18.79 24.88
CA SER A 12 -17.70 18.41 23.71
C SER A 12 -17.97 16.91 23.68
N GLY A 13 -19.20 16.48 23.97
CA GLY A 13 -19.62 15.07 23.96
C GLY A 13 -19.80 14.45 22.56
N VAL A 14 -19.27 15.08 21.51
CA VAL A 14 -19.50 14.69 20.10
C VAL A 14 -18.31 13.89 19.58
N ARG A 15 -18.56 12.65 19.16
CA ARG A 15 -17.55 11.79 18.53
C ARG A 15 -17.01 12.39 17.22
N PRO A 16 -15.70 12.32 16.93
CA PRO A 16 -15.12 12.89 15.71
C PRO A 16 -15.67 12.24 14.43
N GLU A 17 -16.12 10.98 14.48
CA GLU A 17 -16.79 10.33 13.35
C GLU A 17 -18.22 10.86 13.13
N SER A 18 -18.87 11.35 14.18
CA SER A 18 -20.14 12.06 14.07
C SER A 18 -19.95 13.46 13.47
N ILE A 19 -18.84 14.13 13.79
CA ILE A 19 -18.48 15.43 13.20
C ILE A 19 -18.18 15.26 11.69
N GLY A 20 -17.29 14.32 11.34
CA GLY A 20 -16.95 14.03 9.95
C GLY A 20 -18.14 13.64 9.09
N THR A 21 -19.04 12.79 9.60
CA THR A 21 -20.29 12.44 8.88
C THR A 21 -21.26 13.61 8.76
N SER A 22 -21.36 14.49 9.77
CA SER A 22 -22.14 15.73 9.68
C SER A 22 -21.59 16.71 8.63
N ILE A 23 -20.26 16.89 8.56
CA ILE A 23 -19.61 17.74 7.55
C ILE A 23 -19.80 17.16 6.15
N VAL A 24 -19.60 15.85 5.95
CA VAL A 24 -19.85 15.20 4.65
C VAL A 24 -21.32 15.35 4.23
N HIS A 25 -22.27 15.22 5.16
CA HIS A 25 -23.68 15.44 4.89
C HIS A 25 -23.98 16.91 4.53
N TYR A 26 -23.47 17.88 5.29
CA TYR A 26 -23.66 19.31 5.03
C TYR A 26 -23.05 19.73 3.69
N ALA A 27 -21.81 19.32 3.39
CA ALA A 27 -21.16 19.60 2.12
C ALA A 27 -21.98 19.04 0.95
N GLN A 28 -22.50 17.81 1.08
CA GLN A 28 -23.39 17.25 0.08
C GLN A 28 -24.71 18.02 -0.07
N THR A 29 -25.37 18.47 1.00
CA THR A 29 -26.64 19.21 0.87
C THR A 29 -26.44 20.64 0.38
N ALA A 30 -25.37 21.32 0.80
CA ALA A 30 -25.04 22.67 0.35
C ALA A 30 -24.63 22.69 -1.13
N LEU A 31 -23.75 21.77 -1.57
CA LEU A 31 -23.19 21.79 -2.92
C LEU A 31 -24.09 21.13 -3.99
N LYS A 32 -24.85 20.06 -3.65
CA LYS A 32 -25.87 19.48 -4.58
C LYS A 32 -27.05 20.41 -4.87
N GLY A 33 -27.18 21.52 -4.13
CA GLY A 33 -28.11 22.60 -4.45
C GLY A 33 -27.68 23.43 -5.67
N ILE A 34 -26.42 23.31 -6.10
CA ILE A 34 -25.76 24.21 -7.05
C ILE A 34 -25.55 23.56 -8.42
N GLU A 35 -25.20 22.25 -8.48
CA GLU A 35 -25.09 21.45 -9.72
C GLU A 35 -26.28 21.58 -10.68
N ARG A 36 -27.47 21.91 -10.17
CA ARG A 36 -28.72 21.99 -10.93
C ARG A 36 -29.03 23.37 -11.51
N ARG A 37 -28.08 24.31 -11.51
CA ARG A 37 -28.17 25.61 -12.20
C ARG A 37 -27.18 25.66 -13.35
N HIS A 38 -27.69 25.95 -14.55
CA HIS A 38 -26.91 25.86 -15.79
C HIS A 38 -25.78 26.90 -15.83
N VAL A 39 -24.66 26.52 -16.45
CA VAL A 39 -23.38 27.27 -16.59
C VAL A 39 -23.51 28.68 -17.21
N TRP A 40 -24.70 29.08 -17.67
CA TRP A 40 -24.96 30.31 -18.44
C TRP A 40 -25.75 31.38 -17.67
N ASP A 41 -26.11 31.15 -16.39
CA ASP A 41 -26.91 32.08 -15.57
C ASP A 41 -26.30 32.37 -14.17
N SER A 42 -25.11 31.82 -13.89
CA SER A 42 -24.38 32.02 -12.63
C SER A 42 -23.53 33.29 -12.67
N GLY A 43 -24.11 34.43 -12.26
CA GLY A 43 -23.35 35.65 -12.00
C GLY A 43 -22.31 35.47 -10.87
N PRO A 44 -21.24 36.30 -10.81
CA PRO A 44 -20.08 36.08 -9.93
C PRO A 44 -20.43 35.86 -8.45
N LEU A 45 -21.44 36.56 -7.95
CA LEU A 45 -21.97 36.44 -6.58
C LEU A 45 -22.35 35.00 -6.17
N VAL A 46 -22.70 34.14 -7.13
CA VAL A 46 -23.01 32.72 -6.88
C VAL A 46 -21.73 31.92 -6.66
N GLY A 47 -20.68 32.17 -7.46
CA GLY A 47 -19.37 31.56 -7.31
C GLY A 47 -18.70 31.97 -6.00
N ASP A 48 -18.74 33.27 -5.65
CA ASP A 48 -18.24 33.78 -4.38
C ASP A 48 -18.92 33.11 -3.17
N SER A 49 -20.25 32.94 -3.23
CA SER A 49 -21.01 32.26 -2.18
C SER A 49 -20.61 30.78 -2.03
N GLN A 50 -20.38 30.09 -3.15
CA GLN A 50 -19.95 28.70 -3.15
C GLN A 50 -18.50 28.54 -2.66
N ARG A 51 -17.61 29.47 -3.06
CA ARG A 51 -16.22 29.55 -2.60
C ARG A 51 -16.16 29.65 -1.08
N VAL A 52 -16.90 30.59 -0.47
CA VAL A 52 -16.94 30.74 0.99
C VAL A 52 -17.43 29.46 1.69
N VAL A 53 -18.40 28.73 1.13
CA VAL A 53 -18.85 27.43 1.67
C VAL A 53 -17.76 26.37 1.58
N VAL A 54 -17.04 26.26 0.47
CA VAL A 54 -15.93 25.30 0.31
C VAL A 54 -14.77 25.64 1.27
N GLU A 55 -14.37 26.91 1.35
CA GLU A 55 -13.29 27.39 2.21
C GLU A 55 -13.61 27.21 3.71
N THR A 56 -14.84 27.50 4.14
CA THR A 56 -15.27 27.27 5.54
C THR A 56 -15.33 25.78 5.90
N LEU A 57 -15.75 24.91 4.96
CA LEU A 57 -15.73 23.46 5.19
C LEU A 57 -14.30 22.92 5.31
N ILE A 58 -13.37 23.42 4.49
CA ILE A 58 -11.94 23.05 4.58
C ILE A 58 -11.35 23.53 5.92
N ASN A 59 -11.67 24.74 6.37
CA ASN A 59 -11.26 25.25 7.70
C ASN A 59 -11.79 24.40 8.87
N LEU A 60 -13.05 23.97 8.85
CA LEU A 60 -13.61 23.09 9.89
C LEU A 60 -12.88 21.74 9.92
N MET A 61 -12.63 21.16 8.73
CA MET A 61 -11.83 19.94 8.61
C MET A 61 -10.40 20.15 9.13
N ALA A 62 -9.79 21.30 8.87
CA ALA A 62 -8.47 21.70 9.36
C ALA A 62 -8.40 21.66 10.90
N THR A 63 -9.32 22.34 11.57
CA THR A 63 -9.26 22.56 13.04
C THR A 63 -9.61 21.32 13.87
N GLU A 64 -10.60 20.53 13.47
CA GLU A 64 -11.21 19.50 14.35
C GLU A 64 -10.50 18.13 14.33
N LYS A 65 -9.26 18.04 13.81
CA LYS A 65 -8.46 16.80 13.67
C LYS A 65 -9.25 15.63 13.02
N ILE A 66 -10.12 15.93 12.06
CA ILE A 66 -11.09 14.96 11.54
C ILE A 66 -10.40 13.91 10.64
N THR A 67 -10.14 12.73 11.21
CA THR A 67 -9.63 11.54 10.49
C THR A 67 -10.72 10.71 9.83
N ALA A 68 -12.00 10.99 10.11
CA ALA A 68 -13.14 10.16 9.75
C ALA A 68 -13.80 10.50 8.40
N VAL A 69 -13.03 11.03 7.45
CA VAL A 69 -13.52 11.47 6.12
C VAL A 69 -12.96 10.57 5.03
N THR A 70 -13.78 10.16 4.06
CA THR A 70 -13.32 9.25 2.99
C THR A 70 -12.42 9.97 1.99
N LEU A 71 -11.41 9.26 1.47
CA LEU A 71 -10.46 9.82 0.49
C LEU A 71 -11.16 10.33 -0.78
N SER A 72 -12.21 9.64 -1.23
CA SER A 72 -13.09 10.09 -2.33
C SER A 72 -13.80 11.41 -2.06
N PHE A 73 -14.12 11.72 -0.80
CA PHE A 73 -14.67 13.03 -0.43
C PHE A 73 -13.57 14.10 -0.40
N LEU A 74 -12.34 13.77 -0.01
CA LEU A 74 -11.21 14.70 -0.07
C LEU A 74 -10.89 15.08 -1.53
N PHE A 75 -10.81 14.11 -2.45
CA PHE A 75 -10.67 14.38 -3.89
C PHE A 75 -11.87 15.15 -4.47
N GLY A 76 -13.09 14.87 -4.00
CA GLY A 76 -14.27 15.68 -4.32
C GLY A 76 -14.11 17.14 -3.89
N MET A 77 -13.77 17.39 -2.62
CA MET A 77 -13.52 18.74 -2.08
C MET A 77 -12.39 19.47 -2.81
N LEU A 78 -11.31 18.77 -3.17
CA LEU A 78 -10.21 19.35 -3.95
C LEU A 78 -10.67 19.79 -5.35
N ARG A 79 -11.44 18.95 -6.05
CA ARG A 79 -12.01 19.29 -7.37
C ARG A 79 -12.96 20.48 -7.27
N MET A 80 -13.84 20.51 -6.25
CA MET A 80 -14.69 21.68 -5.99
C MET A 80 -13.88 22.94 -5.67
N ALA A 81 -12.80 22.84 -4.87
CA ALA A 81 -11.94 23.96 -4.51
C ALA A 81 -11.17 24.53 -5.71
N ILE A 82 -10.81 23.68 -6.67
CA ILE A 82 -10.23 24.10 -7.95
C ILE A 82 -11.29 24.77 -8.84
N GLU A 83 -12.49 24.20 -8.95
CA GLU A 83 -13.60 24.70 -9.79
C GLU A 83 -14.12 26.08 -9.34
N VAL A 84 -14.31 26.30 -8.03
CA VAL A 84 -14.74 27.61 -7.48
C VAL A 84 -13.58 28.60 -7.34
N ASP A 85 -12.36 28.19 -7.70
CA ASP A 85 -11.11 28.92 -7.55
C ASP A 85 -10.87 29.41 -6.10
N ALA A 86 -11.06 28.53 -5.11
CA ALA A 86 -10.78 28.81 -3.70
C ALA A 86 -9.31 29.16 -3.45
N GLY A 87 -9.01 29.91 -2.38
CA GLY A 87 -7.65 30.33 -2.04
C GLY A 87 -6.64 29.16 -1.96
N LEU A 88 -5.39 29.43 -2.34
CA LEU A 88 -4.36 28.39 -2.50
C LEU A 88 -4.13 27.58 -1.22
N ASP A 89 -4.13 28.24 -0.05
CA ASP A 89 -3.93 27.61 1.26
C ASP A 89 -4.98 26.50 1.54
N TYR A 90 -6.23 26.71 1.10
CA TYR A 90 -7.30 25.72 1.22
C TYR A 90 -7.07 24.50 0.32
N ARG A 91 -6.55 24.70 -0.90
CA ARG A 91 -6.19 23.58 -1.80
C ARG A 91 -5.05 22.78 -1.18
N ILE A 92 -4.02 23.45 -0.68
CA ILE A 92 -2.85 22.83 -0.01
C ILE A 92 -3.26 22.01 1.23
N GLU A 93 -4.18 22.48 2.07
CA GLU A 93 -4.65 21.70 3.24
C GLU A 93 -5.43 20.45 2.83
N VAL A 94 -6.20 20.47 1.73
CA VAL A 94 -6.87 19.27 1.20
C VAL A 94 -5.86 18.32 0.53
N GLU A 95 -4.92 18.84 -0.25
CA GLU A 95 -3.82 18.07 -0.85
C GLU A 95 -2.97 17.36 0.20
N LYS A 96 -2.66 18.03 1.30
CA LYS A 96 -1.97 17.47 2.47
C LYS A 96 -2.73 16.29 3.06
N ARG A 97 -4.04 16.43 3.26
CA ARG A 97 -4.93 15.36 3.77
C ARG A 97 -5.03 14.18 2.83
N ILE A 98 -5.02 14.42 1.52
CA ILE A 98 -4.96 13.35 0.51
C ILE A 98 -3.59 12.66 0.58
N GLY A 99 -2.51 13.42 0.71
CA GLY A 99 -1.14 12.90 0.91
C GLY A 99 -1.03 11.96 2.10
N LEU A 100 -1.72 12.21 3.21
CA LEU A 100 -1.73 11.33 4.38
C LEU A 100 -2.28 9.91 4.08
N HIS A 101 -3.07 9.71 3.02
CA HIS A 101 -3.71 8.44 2.68
C HIS A 101 -3.58 8.04 1.21
N LEU A 102 -2.55 8.54 0.52
CA LEU A 102 -2.33 8.33 -0.92
C LEU A 102 -2.20 6.85 -1.30
N GLU A 103 -1.82 5.97 -0.37
CA GLU A 103 -1.77 4.51 -0.57
C GLU A 103 -3.15 3.82 -0.68
N MET A 104 -4.23 4.59 -0.56
CA MET A 104 -5.62 4.16 -0.72
C MET A 104 -6.30 4.78 -1.95
N ALA A 105 -5.63 5.69 -2.68
CA ALA A 105 -6.18 6.35 -3.86
C ALA A 105 -6.26 5.39 -5.07
N SER A 106 -7.24 5.63 -5.95
CA SER A 106 -7.30 5.05 -7.29
C SER A 106 -6.55 5.93 -8.31
N LEU A 107 -6.39 5.40 -9.52
CA LEU A 107 -5.84 6.16 -10.65
C LEU A 107 -6.79 7.31 -11.05
N ASP A 108 -8.09 7.03 -11.10
CA ASP A 108 -9.12 8.00 -11.48
C ASP A 108 -9.19 9.21 -10.54
N ASP A 109 -8.94 8.99 -9.24
CA ASP A 109 -8.87 10.04 -8.22
C ASP A 109 -7.79 11.10 -8.56
N LEU A 110 -6.66 10.68 -9.14
CA LEU A 110 -5.53 11.54 -9.52
C LEU A 110 -5.71 12.23 -10.87
N LEU A 111 -6.63 11.76 -11.71
CA LEU A 111 -6.97 12.38 -13.00
C LEU A 111 -7.83 13.64 -12.77
N ILE A 112 -7.21 14.67 -12.21
CA ILE A 112 -7.75 16.00 -11.95
C ILE A 112 -7.55 16.84 -13.23
N PRO A 113 -8.61 17.30 -13.92
CA PRO A 113 -8.47 18.14 -15.11
C PRO A 113 -7.84 19.49 -14.81
N SER A 114 -7.00 19.99 -15.73
CA SER A 114 -6.53 21.38 -15.67
C SER A 114 -7.66 22.35 -16.03
N MET A 115 -7.78 23.45 -15.28
CA MET A 115 -8.68 24.56 -15.61
C MET A 115 -8.07 25.53 -16.64
N GLN A 116 -6.77 25.42 -16.94
CA GLN A 116 -6.07 26.27 -17.90
C GLN A 116 -6.07 25.62 -19.28
N THR A 117 -6.87 26.15 -20.20
CA THR A 117 -7.10 25.62 -21.56
C THR A 117 -5.88 25.67 -22.50
N SER A 118 -4.74 26.21 -22.05
CA SER A 118 -3.46 26.26 -22.77
C SER A 118 -2.32 25.50 -22.08
N GLU A 119 -2.62 24.75 -21.02
CA GLU A 119 -1.69 23.86 -20.31
C GLU A 119 -2.00 22.38 -20.62
N SER A 120 -1.31 21.45 -19.93
CA SER A 120 -1.62 20.01 -19.95
C SER A 120 -3.08 19.72 -19.59
N MET A 121 -3.64 18.63 -20.13
CA MET A 121 -5.00 18.17 -19.86
C MET A 121 -5.28 17.94 -18.36
N PHE A 122 -4.25 17.60 -17.59
CA PHE A 122 -4.34 17.30 -16.17
C PHE A 122 -3.55 18.29 -15.31
N ASP A 123 -4.00 18.53 -14.08
CA ASP A 123 -3.26 19.30 -13.08
C ASP A 123 -2.16 18.44 -12.43
N VAL A 124 -1.04 18.36 -13.14
CA VAL A 124 0.18 17.67 -12.72
C VAL A 124 0.80 18.30 -11.47
N ASP A 125 0.62 19.61 -11.26
CA ASP A 125 1.23 20.32 -10.13
C ASP A 125 0.51 20.00 -8.83
N THR A 126 -0.81 19.80 -8.87
CA THR A 126 -1.61 19.32 -7.73
C THR A 126 -1.23 17.89 -7.36
N VAL A 127 -1.05 16.97 -8.31
CA VAL A 127 -0.57 15.61 -8.03
C VAL A 127 0.86 15.61 -7.47
N HIS A 128 1.73 16.48 -7.98
CA HIS A 128 3.08 16.69 -7.43
C HIS A 128 3.04 17.14 -5.96
N ARG A 129 2.20 18.11 -5.59
CA ARG A 129 2.05 18.56 -4.19
C ARG A 129 1.48 17.47 -3.28
N ILE A 130 0.51 16.68 -3.75
CA ILE A 130 -0.03 15.51 -3.03
C ILE A 130 1.08 14.46 -2.76
N LEU A 131 1.91 14.15 -3.77
CA LEU A 131 3.00 13.20 -3.63
C LEU A 131 4.09 13.68 -2.65
N VAL A 132 4.43 14.97 -2.66
CA VAL A 132 5.38 15.57 -1.69
C VAL A 132 4.85 15.44 -0.25
N ASN A 133 3.56 15.73 -0.01
CA ASN A 133 2.95 15.57 1.32
C ASN A 133 2.92 14.09 1.78
N PHE A 134 2.69 13.14 0.87
CA PHE A 134 2.81 11.71 1.18
C PHE A 134 4.25 11.33 1.58
N LEU A 135 5.25 11.77 0.82
CA LEU A 135 6.66 11.44 1.10
C LEU A 135 7.14 12.06 2.41
N GLN A 136 6.80 13.31 2.70
CA GLN A 136 7.08 13.95 3.99
C GLN A 136 6.50 13.13 5.15
N ARG A 137 5.26 12.63 5.04
CA ARG A 137 4.64 11.77 6.07
C ARG A 137 5.45 10.48 6.29
N ILE A 138 5.98 9.88 5.22
CA ILE A 138 6.79 8.65 5.31
C ILE A 138 8.15 8.93 5.98
N GLU A 139 8.77 10.08 5.73
CA GLU A 139 10.01 10.52 6.40
C GLU A 139 9.78 10.84 7.88
N GLU A 140 8.66 11.50 8.21
CA GLU A 140 8.25 11.76 9.60
C GLU A 140 7.99 10.43 10.35
N ASP A 141 7.23 9.49 9.76
CA ASP A 141 6.93 8.15 10.31
C ASP A 141 8.21 7.31 10.57
N ASP A 142 9.27 7.47 9.77
CA ASP A 142 10.55 6.72 9.90
C ASP A 142 11.51 7.37 10.91
N SER A 143 11.46 8.69 11.05
CA SER A 143 12.34 9.46 11.96
C SER A 143 12.05 9.28 13.47
N GLY A 144 10.89 8.71 13.82
CA GLY A 144 10.38 8.65 15.20
C GLY A 144 11.06 7.65 16.14
N ASP A 145 11.83 6.68 15.63
CA ASP A 145 12.33 5.52 16.42
C ASP A 145 13.56 5.82 17.32
N LEU A 146 13.76 7.10 17.69
CA LEU A 146 14.84 7.56 18.57
C LEU A 146 14.37 7.90 20.01
N SER A 147 13.16 7.51 20.39
CA SER A 147 12.64 7.70 21.75
C SER A 147 13.19 6.66 22.74
N PRO A 148 14.03 7.04 23.74
CA PRO A 148 14.54 6.07 24.71
C PRO A 148 13.52 5.81 25.82
N CYS A 149 13.19 4.53 26.03
CA CYS A 149 12.34 3.97 27.09
C CYS A 149 10.82 4.17 26.96
N GLY A 150 10.11 3.07 26.69
CA GLY A 150 8.66 2.93 26.84
C GLY A 150 8.22 1.50 26.51
N TYR A 151 7.61 0.79 27.47
CA TYR A 151 7.08 -0.57 27.25
C TYR A 151 5.59 -0.51 26.85
N GLU A 152 5.15 -1.54 26.11
CA GLU A 152 3.74 -1.92 25.88
C GLU A 152 2.84 -0.88 25.16
N SER A 153 2.78 -0.99 23.83
CA SER A 153 1.50 -0.87 23.11
C SER A 153 1.50 -1.80 21.90
N ASP A 154 0.61 -2.79 21.89
CA ASP A 154 0.32 -3.58 20.69
C ASP A 154 -0.50 -2.74 19.70
N GLY A 155 -0.44 -3.08 18.41
CA GLY A 155 -1.44 -2.67 17.44
C GLY A 155 -1.21 -1.38 16.66
N LEU A 156 -0.07 -1.24 15.98
CA LEU A 156 0.00 -0.93 14.53
C LEU A 156 1.45 -0.98 14.01
N LYS A 157 1.64 -1.55 12.81
CA LYS A 157 2.97 -1.71 12.19
C LYS A 157 3.35 -0.45 11.41
N SER A 158 4.62 -0.08 11.44
CA SER A 158 5.20 1.07 10.70
C SER A 158 4.65 1.14 9.26
N PRO A 159 3.96 2.22 8.85
CA PRO A 159 3.29 2.27 7.55
C PRO A 159 4.24 2.32 6.33
N SER A 160 5.48 2.73 6.54
CA SER A 160 6.43 3.22 5.53
C SER A 160 6.53 2.34 4.26
N HIS A 161 7.13 1.15 4.37
CA HIS A 161 7.50 0.35 3.19
C HIS A 161 6.29 -0.29 2.47
N GLY A 162 5.17 -0.52 3.17
CA GLY A 162 3.96 -1.08 2.56
C GLY A 162 3.20 -0.07 1.70
N SER A 163 3.13 1.18 2.19
CA SER A 163 2.43 2.28 1.53
C SER A 163 3.22 2.84 0.35
N ILE A 164 4.53 3.06 0.49
CA ILE A 164 5.34 3.64 -0.61
C ILE A 164 5.36 2.75 -1.87
N LEU A 165 5.37 1.42 -1.72
CA LEU A 165 5.28 0.49 -2.85
C LEU A 165 3.94 0.54 -3.58
N LYS A 166 2.85 0.91 -2.90
CA LYS A 166 1.54 1.12 -3.55
C LYS A 166 1.55 2.43 -4.31
N VAL A 167 2.03 3.51 -3.68
CA VAL A 167 2.14 4.84 -4.31
C VAL A 167 3.07 4.81 -5.51
N GLY A 168 4.19 4.08 -5.46
CA GLY A 168 5.08 3.88 -6.62
C GLY A 168 4.34 3.29 -7.83
N ARG A 169 3.56 2.22 -7.64
CA ARG A 169 2.74 1.64 -8.73
C ARG A 169 1.61 2.55 -9.18
N LEU A 170 1.03 3.34 -8.27
CA LEU A 170 -0.02 4.30 -8.58
C LEU A 170 0.52 5.46 -9.44
N MET A 171 1.69 5.99 -9.09
CA MET A 171 2.40 7.02 -9.86
C MET A 171 2.87 6.49 -11.22
N ASP A 172 3.39 5.26 -11.30
CA ASP A 172 3.74 4.63 -12.59
C ASP A 172 2.49 4.37 -13.48
N GLY A 173 1.32 4.24 -12.88
CA GLY A 173 0.02 4.27 -13.58
C GLY A 173 -0.31 5.67 -14.08
N TYR A 174 -0.32 6.66 -13.19
CA TYR A 174 -0.62 8.07 -13.50
C TYR A 174 0.30 8.64 -14.57
N LEU A 175 1.62 8.41 -14.46
CA LEU A 175 2.62 8.75 -15.47
C LEU A 175 2.29 8.14 -16.84
N ALA A 176 1.80 6.91 -16.89
CA ALA A 176 1.44 6.27 -18.16
C ALA A 176 0.16 6.85 -18.80
N GLU A 177 -0.80 7.34 -18.00
CA GLU A 177 -2.03 7.99 -18.50
C GLU A 177 -1.81 9.46 -18.91
N ILE A 178 -0.91 10.20 -18.26
CA ILE A 178 -0.58 11.58 -18.68
C ILE A 178 0.45 11.63 -19.82
N ALA A 179 1.28 10.59 -19.97
CA ALA A 179 2.35 10.54 -20.99
C ALA A 179 1.91 10.76 -22.46
N PRO A 180 0.68 10.44 -22.91
CA PRO A 180 0.21 10.75 -24.25
C PRO A 180 -0.09 12.23 -24.54
N ASP A 181 -0.21 13.09 -23.52
CA ASP A 181 -0.61 14.50 -23.68
C ASP A 181 0.50 15.34 -24.33
N PRO A 182 0.33 15.90 -25.55
CA PRO A 182 1.35 16.69 -26.23
C PRO A 182 1.72 18.01 -25.53
N TYR A 183 0.92 18.47 -24.57
CA TYR A 183 1.18 19.68 -23.78
C TYR A 183 1.93 19.38 -22.46
N LEU A 184 2.21 18.10 -22.16
CA LEU A 184 2.94 17.68 -20.97
C LEU A 184 4.44 18.00 -21.09
N LYS A 185 4.84 19.14 -20.54
CA LYS A 185 6.23 19.62 -20.46
C LYS A 185 7.15 18.55 -19.82
N LEU A 186 8.22 18.15 -20.53
CA LEU A 186 9.21 17.14 -20.10
C LEU A 186 9.66 17.33 -18.64
N GLN A 187 9.90 18.56 -18.21
CA GLN A 187 10.35 18.84 -16.85
C GLN A 187 9.33 18.41 -15.79
N LYS A 188 8.02 18.63 -16.01
CA LYS A 188 6.95 18.17 -15.08
C LYS A 188 6.87 16.64 -15.04
N PHE A 189 7.07 15.98 -16.17
CA PHE A 189 7.11 14.51 -16.24
C PHE A 189 8.32 13.92 -15.51
N MET A 190 9.52 14.51 -15.71
CA MET A 190 10.73 14.08 -15.00
C MET A 190 10.65 14.31 -13.49
N THR A 191 10.16 15.46 -13.01
CA THR A 191 10.09 15.73 -11.55
C THR A 191 9.20 14.73 -10.81
N LEU A 192 8.09 14.27 -11.40
CA LEU A 192 7.26 13.21 -10.80
C LEU A 192 7.96 11.85 -10.72
N ILE A 193 8.85 11.54 -11.66
CA ILE A 193 9.65 10.31 -11.63
C ILE A 193 10.73 10.41 -10.54
N GLU A 194 11.41 11.56 -10.48
CA GLU A 194 12.54 11.87 -9.59
C GLU A 194 12.11 12.10 -8.13
N LEU A 195 10.84 12.45 -7.86
CA LEU A 195 10.30 12.53 -6.49
C LEU A 195 10.29 11.18 -5.76
N LEU A 196 10.11 10.07 -6.47
CA LEU A 196 9.99 8.75 -5.84
C LEU A 196 11.39 8.13 -5.60
N PRO A 197 11.75 7.77 -4.35
CA PRO A 197 13.06 7.22 -4.05
C PRO A 197 13.23 5.80 -4.61
N ASP A 198 14.47 5.36 -4.82
CA ASP A 198 14.82 4.08 -5.46
C ASP A 198 14.07 2.85 -4.92
N TYR A 199 13.73 2.82 -3.63
CA TYR A 199 13.05 1.70 -2.97
C TYR A 199 11.52 1.69 -3.16
N ALA A 200 10.92 2.75 -3.72
CA ALA A 200 9.51 2.79 -4.09
C ALA A 200 9.17 1.85 -5.26
N ARG A 201 10.17 1.46 -6.06
CA ARG A 201 10.04 0.54 -7.22
C ARG A 201 10.92 -0.70 -7.03
N ILE A 202 10.27 -1.87 -6.95
CA ILE A 202 10.92 -3.20 -6.99
C ILE A 202 11.10 -3.66 -8.44
N VAL A 203 10.18 -3.27 -9.32
CA VAL A 203 10.15 -3.61 -10.75
C VAL A 203 9.82 -2.33 -11.52
N ASP A 204 10.64 -1.99 -12.52
CA ASP A 204 10.58 -0.71 -13.23
C ASP A 204 9.71 -0.75 -14.51
N ASP A 205 9.05 -1.88 -14.80
CA ASP A 205 8.20 -2.08 -15.97
C ASP A 205 7.13 -0.99 -16.17
N GLY A 206 6.53 -0.50 -15.07
CA GLY A 206 5.53 0.57 -15.09
C GLY A 206 6.13 1.90 -15.55
N LEU A 207 7.23 2.30 -14.92
CA LEU A 207 8.03 3.46 -15.29
C LEU A 207 8.56 3.38 -16.74
N TYR A 208 9.08 2.22 -17.16
CA TYR A 208 9.52 2.02 -18.55
C TYR A 208 8.36 2.21 -19.54
N ARG A 209 7.18 1.61 -19.26
CA ARG A 209 6.00 1.79 -20.09
C ARG A 209 5.57 3.27 -20.18
N ALA A 210 5.56 4.00 -19.07
CA ALA A 210 5.24 5.42 -19.06
C ALA A 210 6.22 6.25 -19.89
N ILE A 211 7.52 6.00 -19.74
CA ILE A 211 8.58 6.66 -20.52
C ILE A 211 8.47 6.32 -22.01
N ASP A 212 8.19 5.07 -22.37
CA ASP A 212 8.04 4.67 -23.78
C ASP A 212 6.81 5.30 -24.44
N ILE A 213 5.69 5.41 -23.72
CA ILE A 213 4.50 6.16 -24.15
C ILE A 213 4.86 7.64 -24.35
N TYR A 214 5.60 8.24 -23.41
CA TYR A 214 5.99 9.65 -23.50
C TYR A 214 6.89 9.92 -24.72
N LEU A 215 7.92 9.09 -24.92
CA LEU A 215 8.81 9.15 -26.10
C LEU A 215 8.06 8.91 -27.42
N LYS A 216 7.00 8.10 -27.42
CA LYS A 216 6.14 7.86 -28.59
C LYS A 216 5.24 9.07 -28.90
N ALA A 217 4.73 9.76 -27.88
CA ALA A 217 3.86 10.92 -28.02
C ALA A 217 4.62 12.22 -28.33
N HIS A 218 5.90 12.31 -27.93
CA HIS A 218 6.73 13.51 -28.04
C HIS A 218 7.92 13.33 -29.00
N PRO A 219 7.69 13.18 -30.32
CA PRO A 219 8.77 12.96 -31.31
C PRO A 219 9.67 14.19 -31.55
N SER A 220 9.37 15.33 -30.92
CA SER A 220 10.15 16.57 -30.95
C SER A 220 11.26 16.66 -29.90
N LEU A 221 11.34 15.69 -28.97
CA LEU A 221 12.37 15.65 -27.93
C LEU A 221 13.78 15.53 -28.53
N MET A 222 14.74 16.26 -27.94
CA MET A 222 16.14 16.15 -28.34
C MET A 222 16.73 14.80 -27.89
N GLU A 223 17.71 14.27 -28.64
CA GLU A 223 18.40 13.03 -28.28
C GLU A 223 19.06 13.09 -26.88
N SER A 224 19.47 14.29 -26.45
CA SER A 224 19.98 14.59 -25.12
C SER A 224 18.92 14.49 -24.01
N GLU A 225 17.65 14.77 -24.33
CA GLU A 225 16.50 14.67 -23.43
C GLU A 225 16.02 13.22 -23.33
N CYS A 226 15.91 12.51 -24.45
CA CYS A 226 15.67 11.07 -24.46
C CYS A 226 16.76 10.32 -23.64
N LYS A 227 18.03 10.75 -23.74
CA LYS A 227 19.15 10.27 -22.91
C LYS A 227 19.08 10.67 -21.43
N LYS A 228 18.37 11.73 -21.05
CA LYS A 228 18.08 12.03 -19.64
C LYS A 228 16.98 11.12 -19.12
N LEU A 229 15.84 11.09 -19.81
CA LEU A 229 14.65 10.36 -19.40
C LEU A 229 14.92 8.84 -19.27
N CYS A 230 15.62 8.24 -20.23
CA CYS A 230 15.98 6.82 -20.18
C CYS A 230 16.96 6.44 -19.05
N LYS A 231 17.67 7.41 -18.43
CA LYS A 231 18.56 7.12 -17.28
C LYS A 231 17.81 6.93 -15.98
N LEU A 232 16.56 7.39 -15.89
CA LEU A 232 15.72 7.22 -14.69
C LEU A 232 15.22 5.78 -14.52
N ILE A 233 15.35 4.94 -15.54
CA ILE A 233 15.01 3.51 -15.49
C ILE A 233 16.21 2.71 -14.95
N ASP A 234 15.99 1.88 -13.94
CA ASP A 234 16.96 0.86 -13.56
C ASP A 234 16.75 -0.42 -14.36
N CYS A 235 17.60 -0.62 -15.37
CA CYS A 235 17.61 -1.84 -16.18
C CYS A 235 17.78 -3.13 -15.38
N GLN A 236 18.30 -3.07 -14.15
CA GLN A 236 18.41 -4.25 -13.27
C GLN A 236 17.05 -4.68 -12.67
N LYS A 237 16.05 -3.78 -12.67
CA LYS A 237 14.69 -4.01 -12.15
C LYS A 237 13.65 -4.34 -13.23
N LEU A 238 14.03 -4.41 -14.50
CA LEU A 238 13.10 -4.75 -15.58
C LEU A 238 12.79 -6.26 -15.58
N SER A 239 11.52 -6.61 -15.83
CA SER A 239 11.16 -7.99 -16.15
C SER A 239 11.81 -8.46 -17.45
N GLN A 240 11.81 -9.77 -17.69
CA GLN A 240 12.36 -10.32 -18.94
C GLN A 240 11.57 -9.83 -20.16
N ASP A 241 10.26 -9.63 -20.02
CA ASP A 241 9.38 -9.14 -21.08
C ASP A 241 9.63 -7.65 -21.37
N ALA A 242 9.76 -6.83 -20.31
CA ALA A 242 10.11 -5.41 -20.43
C ALA A 242 11.51 -5.21 -21.04
N SER A 243 12.51 -5.98 -20.59
CA SER A 243 13.84 -6.02 -21.21
C SER A 243 13.79 -6.44 -22.68
N SER A 244 12.99 -7.46 -23.01
CA SER A 244 12.86 -7.95 -24.40
C SER A 244 12.20 -6.92 -25.32
N HIS A 245 11.24 -6.14 -24.81
CA HIS A 245 10.65 -5.01 -25.52
C HIS A 245 11.66 -3.86 -25.68
N ALA A 246 12.37 -3.48 -24.61
CA ALA A 246 13.37 -2.42 -24.64
C ALA A 246 14.57 -2.74 -25.54
N ALA A 247 14.95 -4.01 -25.67
CA ALA A 247 15.99 -4.47 -26.59
C ALA A 247 15.63 -4.33 -28.08
N GLN A 248 14.34 -4.14 -28.40
CA GLN A 248 13.79 -4.02 -29.76
C GLN A 248 13.18 -2.64 -30.04
N ASN A 249 13.37 -1.66 -29.14
CA ASN A 249 12.68 -0.38 -29.19
C ASN A 249 13.57 0.72 -29.79
N ASP A 250 13.39 0.98 -31.08
CA ASP A 250 14.14 2.00 -31.85
C ASP A 250 13.99 3.44 -31.32
N ARG A 251 13.04 3.72 -30.41
CA ARG A 251 12.94 5.03 -29.73
C ARG A 251 14.02 5.24 -28.66
N LEU A 252 14.63 4.16 -28.16
CA LEU A 252 15.57 4.25 -27.04
C LEU A 252 16.99 4.59 -27.55
N PRO A 253 17.72 5.51 -26.89
CA PRO A 253 19.11 5.76 -27.22
C PRO A 253 19.94 4.47 -27.12
N MET A 254 20.85 4.22 -28.08
CA MET A 254 21.63 2.97 -28.16
C MET A 254 22.32 2.57 -26.84
N GLN A 255 22.75 3.55 -26.02
CA GLN A 255 23.34 3.32 -24.70
C GLN A 255 22.39 2.60 -23.73
N MET A 256 21.08 2.87 -23.81
CA MET A 256 20.04 2.20 -23.03
C MET A 256 19.84 0.76 -23.50
N VAL A 257 19.75 0.55 -24.82
CA VAL A 257 19.63 -0.79 -25.43
C VAL A 257 20.80 -1.70 -25.04
N VAL A 258 22.04 -1.18 -25.08
CA VAL A 258 23.24 -1.90 -24.61
C VAL A 258 23.17 -2.22 -23.11
N ARG A 259 22.68 -1.29 -22.27
CA ARG A 259 22.54 -1.52 -20.82
C ARG A 259 21.51 -2.63 -20.53
N VAL A 260 20.36 -2.63 -21.20
CA VAL A 260 19.35 -3.70 -21.08
C VAL A 260 19.91 -5.05 -21.52
N LEU A 261 20.51 -5.14 -22.70
CA LEU A 261 21.12 -6.37 -23.22
C LEU A 261 22.23 -6.92 -22.29
N TYR A 262 22.99 -6.04 -21.64
CA TYR A 262 23.99 -6.42 -20.65
C TYR A 262 23.38 -7.08 -19.41
N PHE A 263 22.29 -6.53 -18.86
CA PHE A 263 21.61 -7.14 -17.72
C PHE A 263 20.92 -8.46 -18.09
N GLU A 264 20.33 -8.60 -19.28
CA GLU A 264 19.84 -9.90 -19.77
C GLU A 264 20.97 -10.94 -19.89
N GLN A 265 22.15 -10.55 -20.41
CA GLN A 265 23.31 -11.45 -20.39
C GLN A 265 23.76 -11.86 -18.98
N LEU A 266 23.67 -10.96 -17.99
CA LEU A 266 23.98 -11.30 -16.59
C LEU A 266 22.95 -12.28 -16.02
N ARG A 267 21.64 -12.08 -16.26
CA ARG A 267 20.56 -12.98 -15.84
C ARG A 267 20.70 -14.38 -16.45
N LEU A 268 21.02 -14.45 -17.73
CA LEU A 268 21.29 -15.72 -18.41
C LEU A 268 22.52 -16.41 -17.81
N LYS A 269 23.63 -15.69 -17.62
CA LYS A 269 24.86 -16.23 -17.02
C LYS A 269 24.63 -16.75 -15.58
N SER A 270 23.85 -16.06 -14.75
CA SER A 270 23.51 -16.54 -13.41
C SER A 270 22.64 -17.80 -13.46
N SER A 271 21.67 -17.87 -14.39
CA SER A 271 20.83 -19.05 -14.61
C SER A 271 21.63 -20.28 -15.06
N PHE A 272 22.58 -20.11 -15.99
CA PHE A 272 23.47 -21.21 -16.41
C PHE A 272 24.46 -21.61 -15.31
N SER A 273 24.97 -20.66 -14.52
CA SER A 273 25.86 -20.97 -13.39
C SER A 273 25.13 -21.67 -12.23
N GLY A 274 23.85 -21.38 -12.01
CA GLY A 274 23.02 -22.04 -11.01
C GLY A 274 22.76 -23.52 -11.25
N GLY A 275 23.01 -24.02 -12.47
CA GLY A 275 22.78 -25.43 -12.85
C GLY A 275 23.64 -26.46 -12.10
N HIS A 276 24.67 -26.05 -11.35
CA HIS A 276 25.60 -26.95 -10.65
C HIS A 276 25.60 -26.82 -9.12
N SER A 277 24.71 -26.02 -8.52
CA SER A 277 24.48 -26.02 -7.07
C SER A 277 23.09 -25.49 -6.72
N GLY A 278 22.19 -26.39 -6.31
CA GLY A 278 20.81 -26.05 -5.98
C GLY A 278 20.66 -25.33 -4.64
N GLY A 279 19.86 -24.26 -4.63
CA GLY A 279 19.59 -23.41 -3.48
C GLY A 279 19.57 -21.95 -3.91
N GLY A 280 18.42 -21.48 -4.40
CA GLY A 280 18.26 -20.08 -4.76
C GLY A 280 17.87 -19.22 -3.55
N GLU A 281 18.35 -17.98 -3.51
CA GLU A 281 17.72 -16.90 -2.75
C GLU A 281 18.07 -15.54 -3.35
N TYR A 282 17.34 -14.51 -2.96
CA TYR A 282 17.16 -13.27 -3.73
C TYR A 282 18.31 -12.29 -3.52
N CYS A 283 19.27 -12.26 -4.43
CA CYS A 283 20.42 -11.35 -4.32
C CYS A 283 20.07 -9.93 -4.81
N SER A 284 19.53 -9.11 -3.92
CA SER A 284 19.55 -7.65 -4.09
C SER A 284 21.01 -7.19 -4.11
N PHE A 285 21.43 -6.56 -5.20
CA PHE A 285 22.85 -6.32 -5.44
C PHE A 285 23.11 -4.96 -6.09
N SER A 286 23.19 -3.93 -5.24
CA SER A 286 23.67 -2.61 -5.62
C SER A 286 25.20 -2.61 -5.67
N GLN A 287 25.79 -2.97 -6.82
CA GLN A 287 27.21 -2.76 -7.09
C GLN A 287 27.43 -1.72 -8.19
N ARG A 288 27.66 -0.48 -7.76
CA ARG A 288 28.16 0.61 -8.57
C ARG A 288 29.65 0.36 -8.90
N ILE A 289 29.95 -0.16 -10.09
CA ILE A 289 31.33 -0.47 -10.52
C ILE A 289 31.89 0.64 -11.42
N THR A 290 33.00 1.23 -10.99
CA THR A 290 33.84 2.14 -11.80
C THR A 290 34.74 1.32 -12.73
N MET A 291 34.87 1.74 -13.99
CA MET A 291 35.67 1.07 -15.02
C MET A 291 37.17 1.42 -14.93
N PRO A 292 38.10 0.45 -14.88
CA PRO A 292 39.52 0.67 -15.14
C PRO A 292 39.88 0.40 -16.62
N ILE A 293 40.93 1.06 -17.12
CA ILE A 293 41.45 0.89 -18.49
C ILE A 293 42.65 -0.08 -18.51
N SER A 294 42.88 -0.71 -19.66
CA SER A 294 43.82 -1.80 -19.94
C SER A 294 45.27 -1.62 -19.43
N GLY A 295 45.86 -2.73 -18.96
CA GLY A 295 47.29 -2.91 -18.71
C GLY A 295 47.68 -4.39 -18.83
N SER A 296 48.88 -4.70 -19.33
CA SER A 296 49.34 -6.08 -19.62
C SER A 296 50.32 -6.59 -18.56
N GLY A 297 50.25 -7.89 -18.21
CA GLY A 297 51.24 -8.52 -17.32
C GLY A 297 50.88 -9.91 -16.78
N VAL A 298 51.57 -10.93 -17.31
CA VAL A 298 51.83 -12.32 -16.85
C VAL A 298 51.39 -12.71 -15.42
N PRO A 299 50.78 -13.91 -15.21
CA PRO A 299 50.26 -14.33 -13.90
C PRO A 299 51.34 -14.76 -12.89
N SER A 300 51.04 -14.60 -11.60
CA SER A 300 51.73 -15.24 -10.47
C SER A 300 50.71 -15.70 -9.41
N SER A 301 51.00 -16.80 -8.71
CA SER A 301 50.06 -17.49 -7.83
C SER A 301 50.34 -17.25 -6.34
N CYS A 302 49.37 -16.70 -5.61
CA CYS A 302 49.36 -16.73 -4.15
C CYS A 302 47.95 -16.91 -3.57
N VAL A 303 47.87 -17.79 -2.57
CA VAL A 303 46.68 -18.38 -1.95
C VAL A 303 45.64 -17.36 -1.44
N SER A 304 44.35 -17.59 -1.68
CA SER A 304 43.23 -16.89 -1.02
C SER A 304 42.61 -17.72 0.12
N PRO A 305 42.49 -17.20 1.36
CA PRO A 305 41.85 -17.89 2.47
C PRO A 305 40.31 -17.80 2.40
N ARG A 306 39.68 -18.54 1.47
CA ARG A 306 38.22 -18.54 1.26
C ARG A 306 37.48 -19.83 1.61
N ALA A 307 38.17 -20.94 1.87
CA ALA A 307 37.53 -22.25 2.07
C ALA A 307 36.83 -22.43 3.43
N ALA A 308 37.37 -21.86 4.52
CA ALA A 308 36.90 -22.13 5.88
C ALA A 308 35.52 -21.53 6.18
N GLY A 309 35.39 -20.19 6.15
CA GLY A 309 34.16 -19.50 6.55
C GLY A 309 32.93 -19.85 5.69
N ALA A 310 33.12 -20.28 4.45
CA ALA A 310 32.04 -20.76 3.60
C ALA A 310 31.47 -22.10 4.10
N ALA A 311 32.33 -23.02 4.57
CA ALA A 311 31.92 -24.30 5.12
C ALA A 311 31.17 -24.11 6.46
N ASP A 312 31.68 -23.26 7.34
CA ASP A 312 31.06 -22.99 8.65
C ASP A 312 29.70 -22.30 8.52
N SER A 313 29.59 -21.30 7.63
CA SER A 313 28.32 -20.62 7.35
C SER A 313 27.27 -21.58 6.79
N TYR A 314 27.65 -22.42 5.81
CA TYR A 314 26.77 -23.44 5.24
C TYR A 314 26.37 -24.52 6.27
N ALA A 315 27.28 -24.91 7.17
CA ALA A 315 27.00 -25.82 8.28
C ALA A 315 26.08 -25.19 9.35
N SER A 316 26.14 -23.87 9.55
CA SER A 316 25.18 -23.15 10.40
C SER A 316 23.79 -23.12 9.78
N LEU A 317 23.67 -22.67 8.53
CA LEU A 317 22.40 -22.61 7.79
C LEU A 317 21.73 -23.99 7.69
N ARG A 318 22.51 -25.07 7.54
CA ARG A 318 22.00 -26.46 7.50
C ARG A 318 21.56 -26.99 8.87
N ARG A 319 22.00 -26.39 9.99
CA ARG A 319 21.47 -26.68 11.34
C ARG A 319 20.16 -25.93 11.56
N GLU A 320 20.14 -24.63 11.31
CA GLU A 320 18.94 -23.78 11.42
C GLU A 320 17.78 -24.31 10.54
N ASN A 321 18.06 -24.68 9.29
CA ASN A 321 17.05 -25.25 8.40
C ASN A 321 16.50 -26.61 8.87
N ARG A 322 17.24 -27.36 9.71
CA ARG A 322 16.75 -28.58 10.38
C ARG A 322 15.92 -28.24 11.61
N GLU A 323 16.33 -27.25 12.40
CA GLU A 323 15.60 -26.75 13.57
C GLU A 323 14.25 -26.16 13.18
N LEU A 324 14.20 -25.31 12.15
CA LEU A 324 12.95 -24.80 11.56
C LEU A 324 12.04 -25.91 11.05
N LYS A 325 12.59 -27.01 10.50
CA LYS A 325 11.80 -28.19 10.09
C LYS A 325 11.25 -28.97 11.28
N LEU A 326 11.97 -29.02 12.40
CA LEU A 326 11.45 -29.58 13.65
C LEU A 326 10.38 -28.67 14.26
N GLU A 327 10.56 -27.34 14.22
CA GLU A 327 9.58 -26.40 14.75
C GLU A 327 8.30 -26.36 13.89
N VAL A 328 8.39 -26.34 12.57
CA VAL A 328 7.22 -26.52 11.68
C VAL A 328 6.51 -27.85 11.96
N SER A 329 7.25 -28.89 12.37
CA SER A 329 6.67 -30.18 12.77
C SER A 329 5.95 -30.09 14.12
N ARG A 330 6.54 -29.42 15.14
CA ARG A 330 5.89 -29.10 16.43
C ARG A 330 4.65 -28.23 16.23
N MET A 331 4.74 -27.16 15.43
CA MET A 331 3.62 -26.31 15.05
C MET A 331 2.53 -27.10 14.34
N ARG A 332 2.85 -28.04 13.43
CA ARG A 332 1.86 -28.93 12.82
C ARG A 332 1.22 -29.85 13.85
N VAL A 333 1.95 -30.38 14.83
CA VAL A 333 1.36 -31.15 15.94
C VAL A 333 0.45 -30.27 16.81
N ARG A 334 0.87 -29.04 17.17
CA ARG A 334 0.12 -28.11 18.04
C ARG A 334 -1.09 -27.44 17.36
N LEU A 335 -0.98 -27.05 16.10
CA LEU A 335 -2.14 -26.65 15.29
C LEU A 335 -3.10 -27.85 15.19
N THR A 336 -2.57 -29.04 14.93
CA THR A 336 -3.35 -30.27 15.00
C THR A 336 -3.52 -30.84 16.41
N GLU A 337 -3.39 -30.01 17.46
CA GLU A 337 -3.90 -30.19 18.83
C GLU A 337 -5.20 -29.35 18.93
N LEU A 338 -5.03 -28.04 18.68
CA LEU A 338 -6.06 -27.01 18.75
C LEU A 338 -7.32 -27.31 17.93
N GLU A 339 -7.24 -27.85 16.69
CA GLU A 339 -8.48 -28.01 15.88
C GLU A 339 -9.48 -29.06 16.40
N ARG A 340 -9.13 -29.92 17.38
CA ARG A 340 -10.13 -30.75 18.09
C ARG A 340 -10.21 -30.52 19.59
N GLU A 341 -9.45 -29.58 20.13
CA GLU A 341 -9.90 -28.80 21.30
C GLU A 341 -11.02 -27.85 20.87
N GLN A 342 -10.82 -27.08 19.78
CA GLN A 342 -11.86 -26.29 19.10
C GLN A 342 -13.01 -27.19 18.62
N GLY A 343 -12.67 -28.42 18.17
CA GLY A 343 -13.63 -29.51 18.00
C GLY A 343 -14.41 -29.73 19.29
N MET A 344 -13.79 -30.26 20.36
CA MET A 344 -14.42 -30.54 21.66
C MET A 344 -15.30 -29.39 22.18
N MET A 345 -14.87 -28.13 22.02
CA MET A 345 -15.64 -26.93 22.32
C MET A 345 -16.89 -26.79 21.42
N LYS A 346 -16.72 -26.71 20.08
CA LYS A 346 -17.84 -26.72 19.09
C LYS A 346 -18.74 -27.95 19.23
N GLN A 347 -18.22 -29.03 19.81
CA GLN A 347 -18.91 -30.30 19.95
C GLN A 347 -19.76 -30.31 21.23
N GLY A 348 -19.19 -30.00 22.40
CA GLY A 348 -19.92 -29.82 23.66
C GLY A 348 -20.97 -28.69 23.66
N MET A 349 -20.76 -27.63 22.87
CA MET A 349 -21.78 -26.59 22.63
C MET A 349 -23.08 -27.10 22.01
N ARG A 350 -23.12 -28.34 21.49
CA ARG A 350 -24.33 -28.97 20.95
C ARG A 350 -25.00 -29.91 21.96
N ASP A 351 -24.32 -30.37 23.01
CA ASP A 351 -24.82 -31.32 24.03
C ASP A 351 -25.72 -30.68 25.10
N GLY A 352 -25.67 -29.36 25.25
CA GLY A 352 -26.61 -28.63 26.13
C GLY A 352 -26.43 -28.87 27.64
N ARG A 353 -25.29 -29.40 28.11
CA ARG A 353 -24.97 -29.53 29.54
C ARG A 353 -24.12 -28.34 30.05
N PRO A 354 -24.67 -27.42 30.87
CA PRO A 354 -23.90 -26.32 31.45
C PRO A 354 -23.26 -26.73 32.80
N GLY A 355 -21.94 -26.53 32.91
CA GLY A 355 -21.14 -27.02 34.05
C GLY A 355 -20.70 -28.48 33.87
N GLU A 356 -19.57 -28.91 34.41
CA GLU A 356 -18.74 -28.28 35.45
C GLU A 356 -17.36 -27.79 34.96
N HIS A 357 -16.86 -28.33 33.84
CA HIS A 357 -15.45 -28.18 33.42
C HIS A 357 -14.98 -26.75 33.13
N GLY A 358 -15.89 -25.81 32.83
CA GLY A 358 -15.55 -24.41 32.53
C GLY A 358 -14.86 -23.65 33.68
N ARG A 359 -15.03 -24.07 34.94
CA ARG A 359 -14.38 -23.43 36.10
C ARG A 359 -12.99 -23.99 36.43
N ALA A 360 -12.67 -25.21 35.99
CA ALA A 360 -11.38 -25.83 36.31
C ALA A 360 -10.21 -25.24 35.48
N PHE A 361 -10.47 -24.80 34.25
CA PHE A 361 -9.42 -24.42 33.31
C PHE A 361 -8.66 -23.14 33.71
N PHE A 362 -9.37 -22.10 34.16
CA PHE A 362 -8.77 -20.84 34.61
C PHE A 362 -7.97 -20.98 35.92
N ALA A 363 -8.22 -22.03 36.71
CA ALA A 363 -7.53 -22.24 38.00
C ALA A 363 -6.10 -22.80 37.85
N SER A 364 -5.75 -23.40 36.71
CA SER A 364 -4.42 -24.04 36.52
C SER A 364 -3.37 -23.08 35.94
N ILE A 365 -3.79 -22.06 35.19
CA ILE A 365 -2.90 -21.07 34.58
C ILE A 365 -2.18 -20.21 35.66
N SER A 366 -2.81 -20.03 36.82
CA SER A 366 -2.34 -19.15 37.90
C SER A 366 -1.21 -19.70 38.79
N ARG A 367 -0.61 -20.86 38.46
CA ARG A 367 0.48 -21.48 39.26
C ARG A 367 1.73 -21.89 38.47
N GLY A 368 1.79 -21.64 37.16
CA GLY A 368 2.86 -22.14 36.28
C GLY A 368 3.95 -21.14 35.85
N ILE A 369 3.66 -19.84 35.81
CA ILE A 369 4.53 -18.83 35.19
C ILE A 369 5.60 -18.33 36.20
N GLY A 370 6.39 -19.26 36.74
CA GLY A 370 7.09 -19.05 38.01
C GLY A 370 8.44 -19.74 38.23
N ARG A 371 9.12 -20.25 37.19
CA ARG A 371 10.57 -20.58 37.23
C ARG A 371 11.12 -21.06 35.88
N MET A 372 12.26 -20.46 35.49
CA MET A 372 13.35 -21.01 34.64
C MET A 372 12.97 -21.43 33.19
N ALA A 373 13.63 -21.01 32.10
CA ALA A 373 15.06 -20.83 31.78
C ALA A 373 15.83 -22.12 31.40
N MET A 374 16.26 -22.14 30.13
CA MET A 374 17.34 -22.92 29.51
C MET A 374 17.18 -24.43 29.21
N PHE A 375 17.72 -24.79 28.03
CA PHE A 375 18.11 -26.11 27.50
C PHE A 375 17.07 -27.22 27.26
N GLY A 376 17.26 -27.91 26.13
CA GLY A 376 17.19 -29.39 26.10
C GLY A 376 16.06 -30.00 25.26
N PRO A 377 16.35 -30.93 24.32
CA PRO A 377 15.33 -31.61 23.54
C PRO A 377 15.06 -33.06 23.98
N ALA A 378 13.80 -33.51 23.93
CA ALA A 378 13.40 -34.83 23.42
C ALA A 378 11.87 -34.97 23.28
N ALA A 379 11.45 -35.83 22.32
CA ALA A 379 10.20 -36.60 22.18
C ALA A 379 8.89 -36.17 22.89
N GLY A 380 7.75 -36.18 22.15
CA GLY A 380 6.41 -36.06 22.76
C GLY A 380 5.25 -35.81 21.79
N GLU A 381 4.72 -36.87 21.17
CA GLU A 381 3.36 -36.92 20.59
C GLU A 381 2.28 -37.00 21.73
N ARG A 382 0.97 -36.68 21.63
CA ARG A 382 0.00 -36.37 20.54
C ARG A 382 -1.39 -35.93 21.10
N ARG A 383 -2.05 -34.93 20.50
CA ARG A 383 -3.40 -34.92 19.83
C ARG A 383 -4.73 -35.34 20.53
N LYS A 384 -5.68 -34.37 20.64
CA LYS A 384 -7.08 -34.31 20.08
C LYS A 384 -8.17 -35.43 20.28
N LYS A 385 -9.32 -35.13 20.95
CA LYS A 385 -10.72 -35.55 20.55
C LYS A 385 -11.86 -34.79 21.31
N SER A 386 -13.16 -35.17 21.17
CA SER A 386 -14.21 -34.45 20.39
C SER A 386 -15.61 -35.19 20.34
N SER A 387 -16.69 -34.71 21.01
CA SER A 387 -18.15 -35.10 20.88
C SER A 387 -19.06 -34.08 21.63
N ARG A 388 -20.36 -33.77 21.38
CA ARG A 388 -21.58 -34.17 20.61
C ARG A 388 -22.53 -35.24 21.20
N ALA A 389 -23.88 -35.07 21.17
CA ALA A 389 -24.73 -34.06 20.46
C ALA A 389 -26.17 -33.81 21.02
N THR A 390 -26.80 -32.69 20.58
CA THR A 390 -28.22 -32.43 20.11
C THR A 390 -29.44 -33.18 20.69
N GLY A 391 -30.59 -32.45 20.79
CA GLY A 391 -31.96 -32.99 20.57
C GLY A 391 -33.08 -32.33 21.42
N THR A 392 -34.41 -32.50 21.22
CA THR A 392 -35.23 -32.90 20.03
C THR A 392 -36.77 -32.79 20.31
N ALA A 393 -37.59 -32.39 19.31
CA ALA A 393 -39.06 -32.60 19.16
C ALA A 393 -40.04 -31.95 20.22
N THR A 394 -41.39 -31.90 20.13
CA THR A 394 -42.46 -32.53 19.29
C THR A 394 -43.73 -31.64 19.02
N SER A 395 -44.39 -31.82 17.85
CA SER A 395 -45.86 -31.78 17.53
C SER A 395 -46.88 -30.74 18.09
N HIS A 396 -47.71 -30.13 17.20
CA HIS A 396 -49.19 -30.31 17.11
C HIS A 396 -49.80 -29.62 15.84
N CYS A 397 -51.09 -29.85 15.53
CA CYS A 397 -51.77 -29.45 14.27
C CYS A 397 -52.97 -28.48 14.46
N SER A 398 -53.24 -27.61 13.47
CA SER A 398 -54.60 -27.43 12.86
C SER A 398 -54.66 -26.43 11.66
N GLU A 399 -55.66 -26.68 10.79
CA GLU A 399 -56.36 -25.93 9.71
C GLU A 399 -55.94 -24.52 9.19
N GLY A 400 -56.28 -24.22 7.91
CA GLY A 400 -57.01 -22.96 7.63
C GLY A 400 -56.81 -22.15 6.33
N LYS A 401 -57.34 -22.60 5.17
CA LYS A 401 -57.86 -21.78 4.04
C LYS A 401 -56.96 -20.75 3.29
N SER A 402 -56.60 -21.13 2.07
CA SER A 402 -56.50 -20.34 0.82
C SER A 402 -56.66 -18.81 0.79
N ARG A 403 -55.73 -18.12 0.10
CA ARG A 403 -56.08 -17.06 -0.87
C ARG A 403 -55.10 -16.95 -2.05
N ARG A 404 -55.64 -17.05 -3.27
CA ARG A 404 -54.92 -17.01 -4.55
C ARG A 404 -55.06 -15.62 -5.18
N ARG A 405 -53.98 -14.97 -5.61
CA ARG A 405 -54.05 -13.73 -6.40
C ARG A 405 -53.04 -13.76 -7.56
N LYS A 406 -53.53 -13.55 -8.78
CA LYS A 406 -52.72 -13.53 -10.01
C LYS A 406 -51.91 -12.22 -10.07
N LYS A 407 -50.71 -12.26 -10.64
CA LYS A 407 -50.19 -11.11 -11.42
C LYS A 407 -50.52 -11.38 -12.90
N ALA A 408 -50.90 -10.33 -13.63
CA ALA A 408 -51.13 -10.38 -15.06
C ALA A 408 -49.97 -9.67 -15.79
N SER A 409 -49.68 -10.12 -17.01
CA SER A 409 -48.80 -9.42 -17.95
C SER A 409 -49.51 -8.19 -18.53
N VAL A 410 -48.76 -7.12 -18.77
CA VAL A 410 -49.17 -6.00 -19.62
C VAL A 410 -48.07 -5.77 -20.64
N THR A 411 -48.37 -6.07 -21.90
CA THR A 411 -47.68 -5.55 -23.08
C THR A 411 -48.36 -4.24 -23.50
N TYR A 412 -47.59 -3.29 -24.01
CA TYR A 412 -48.11 -2.26 -24.92
C TYR A 412 -47.19 -2.12 -26.13
N ALA A 413 -47.71 -1.49 -27.19
CA ALA A 413 -47.11 -1.40 -28.52
C ALA A 413 -45.96 -0.39 -28.60
#